data_AF-A0A9P4Q6W7-F1
#
_entry.id   AF-A0A9P4Q6W7-F1
#
_cell.length_a   1.000
_cell.length_b   1.000
_cell.length_c   1.000
_cell.angle_alpha   90.00
_cell.angle_beta   90.00
_cell.angle_gamma   90.00
#
_symmetry.space_group_name_H-M   'P 1'
#
loop_
_entity.id
_entity.type
_entity.pdbx_description
1 polymer ?
#
loop_
_entity_poly.entity_id
_entity_poly.type
_entity_poly.pdbx_seq_one_letter_code
_entity_poly.pdbx_strand_id
1 'polypeptide(L)'
;MNFAARRKEERKAAKATQADLERRRMEEASAIPSSEAEASNPSPPRDFLDKFLQATVTTPGTFTEAHVDMGATANIVAGSDTTAASLSAILYHLLRNPGPLSRLRTDIASVNLSSPPTFSESKTKLPYLQAMIQESLCLHPAVGLPLVKVVPPQGAEMDGRWFPGGTEVAVNPWVIHYSTDIWGEDAYAFRPERWIEARTADGKDGGRRSAEMNKMWMLFGLGSRTCIGKNVVSS
;
A
#
# COMPACT_ATOMS: atom_id res chain seq x y z
N MET A 1 -5.28 -56.51 -12.83
CA MET A 1 -5.24 -55.76 -11.55
C MET A 1 -6.56 -54.99 -11.41
N ASN A 2 -7.31 -55.20 -10.32
CA ASN A 2 -8.68 -54.72 -10.20
C ASN A 2 -8.73 -53.21 -9.85
N PHE A 3 -9.59 -52.43 -10.51
CA PHE A 3 -9.65 -50.95 -10.43
C PHE A 3 -9.79 -50.42 -8.98
N ALA A 4 -10.49 -51.20 -8.14
CA ALA A 4 -10.66 -50.91 -6.72
C ALA A 4 -9.36 -51.00 -5.91
N ALA A 5 -8.43 -51.90 -6.27
CA ALA A 5 -7.14 -52.04 -5.60
C ALA A 5 -6.23 -50.83 -5.90
N ARG A 6 -6.21 -50.39 -7.16
CA ARG A 6 -5.43 -49.23 -7.62
C ARG A 6 -5.87 -47.92 -6.93
N ARG A 7 -7.17 -47.68 -6.81
CA ARG A 7 -7.69 -46.52 -6.04
C ARG A 7 -7.36 -46.57 -4.55
N LYS A 8 -7.24 -47.77 -3.97
CA LYS A 8 -6.89 -47.94 -2.56
C LYS A 8 -5.41 -47.64 -2.33
N GLU A 9 -4.55 -48.03 -3.26
CA GLU A 9 -3.13 -47.67 -3.28
C GLU A 9 -2.91 -46.18 -3.50
N GLU A 10 -3.62 -45.56 -4.46
CA GLU A 10 -3.55 -44.11 -4.71
C GLU A 10 -4.00 -43.29 -3.48
N ARG A 11 -5.06 -43.70 -2.80
CA ARG A 11 -5.50 -43.06 -1.53
C ARG A 11 -4.51 -43.26 -0.39
N LYS A 12 -3.82 -44.41 -0.34
CA LYS A 12 -2.79 -44.69 0.66
C LYS A 12 -1.53 -43.86 0.39
N ALA A 13 -1.14 -43.72 -0.88
CA ALA A 13 -0.04 -42.86 -1.31
C ALA A 13 -0.33 -41.38 -1.00
N ALA A 14 -1.54 -40.88 -1.34
CA ALA A 14 -1.93 -39.50 -1.03
C ALA A 14 -1.91 -39.20 0.47
N LYS A 15 -2.40 -40.13 1.31
CA LYS A 15 -2.34 -40.00 2.77
C LYS A 15 -0.91 -40.04 3.31
N ALA A 16 -0.03 -40.86 2.73
CA ALA A 16 1.38 -40.91 3.12
C ALA A 16 2.11 -39.61 2.74
N THR A 17 1.88 -39.09 1.53
CA THR A 17 2.42 -37.80 1.09
C THR A 17 1.93 -36.64 1.97
N GLN A 18 0.66 -36.66 2.37
CA GLN A 18 0.11 -35.65 3.27
C GLN A 18 0.72 -35.72 4.68
N ALA A 19 0.91 -36.93 5.22
CA ALA A 19 1.57 -37.13 6.51
C ALA A 19 3.05 -36.73 6.50
N ASP A 20 3.76 -36.95 5.37
CA ASP A 20 5.16 -36.50 5.20
C ASP A 20 5.25 -34.97 5.07
N LEU A 21 4.30 -34.34 4.38
CA LEU A 21 4.20 -32.88 4.30
C LEU A 21 3.90 -32.24 5.68
N GLU A 22 2.98 -32.83 6.44
CA GLU A 22 2.68 -32.39 7.80
C GLU A 22 3.88 -32.55 8.74
N ARG A 23 4.65 -33.64 8.59
CA ARG A 23 5.88 -33.86 9.38
C ARG A 23 6.95 -32.83 9.04
N ARG A 24 7.20 -32.57 7.75
CA ARG A 24 8.16 -31.54 7.31
C ARG A 24 7.75 -30.15 7.74
N ARG A 25 6.45 -29.84 7.73
CA ARG A 25 5.90 -28.58 8.25
C ARG A 25 6.07 -28.44 9.76
N MET A 26 5.90 -29.52 10.54
CA MET A 26 6.18 -29.49 11.98
C MET A 26 7.67 -29.35 12.27
N GLU A 27 8.54 -29.99 11.49
CA GLU A 27 9.99 -29.85 11.59
C GLU A 27 10.43 -28.42 11.25
N GLU A 28 9.93 -27.83 10.16
CA GLU A 28 10.17 -26.44 9.79
C GLU A 28 9.60 -25.46 10.81
N ALA A 29 8.40 -25.69 11.34
CA ALA A 29 7.80 -24.87 12.40
C ALA A 29 8.56 -24.97 13.73
N SER A 30 9.14 -26.14 14.04
CA SER A 30 10.00 -26.33 15.21
C SER A 30 11.40 -25.74 15.05
N ALA A 31 11.84 -25.55 13.80
CA ALA A 31 13.08 -24.87 13.45
C ALA A 31 12.94 -23.33 13.47
N ILE A 32 11.72 -22.80 13.62
CA ILE A 32 11.48 -21.38 13.89
C ILE A 32 11.87 -21.12 15.36
N PRO A 33 12.94 -20.34 15.63
CA PRO A 33 13.37 -20.10 17.00
C PRO A 33 12.26 -19.41 17.80
N SER A 34 11.96 -19.94 18.99
CA SER A 34 11.26 -19.19 20.03
C SER A 34 12.09 -17.94 20.35
N SER A 35 11.40 -16.82 20.58
CA SER A 35 11.90 -15.44 20.53
C SER A 35 12.95 -15.03 21.57
N GLU A 36 13.70 -15.97 22.16
CA GLU A 36 14.60 -15.67 23.29
C GLU A 36 16.07 -16.10 23.07
N ALA A 37 16.45 -16.66 21.90
CA ALA A 37 17.80 -17.19 21.67
C ALA A 37 18.59 -16.58 20.49
N GLU A 38 18.25 -15.39 19.99
CA GLU A 38 18.99 -14.73 18.89
C GLU A 38 19.55 -13.36 19.30
N ALA A 39 20.62 -13.37 20.11
CA ALA A 39 21.36 -12.16 20.49
C ALA A 39 22.71 -12.00 19.78
N SER A 40 23.04 -12.76 18.74
CA SER A 40 24.37 -12.65 18.10
C SER A 40 24.44 -12.79 16.58
N ASN A 41 23.33 -12.79 15.86
CA ASN A 41 23.31 -12.64 14.40
C ASN A 41 21.95 -12.04 14.00
N PRO A 42 21.87 -10.94 13.24
CA PRO A 42 20.57 -10.44 12.79
C PRO A 42 19.98 -11.47 11.82
N SER A 43 18.99 -12.23 12.30
CA SER A 43 18.18 -13.09 11.43
C SER A 43 17.56 -12.23 10.32
N PRO A 44 17.42 -12.76 9.09
CA PRO A 44 16.81 -12.00 8.01
C PRO A 44 15.43 -11.51 8.46
N PRO A 45 15.04 -10.28 8.12
CA PRO A 45 13.76 -9.73 8.56
C PRO A 45 12.63 -10.64 8.06
N ARG A 46 11.83 -11.17 9.00
CA ARG A 46 10.71 -12.08 8.69
C ARG A 46 9.75 -11.44 7.70
N ASP A 47 9.49 -12.14 6.60
CA ASP A 47 8.57 -11.67 5.58
C ASP A 47 7.10 -11.93 5.97
N PHE A 48 6.16 -11.58 5.09
CA PHE A 48 4.74 -11.80 5.38
C PHE A 48 4.34 -13.28 5.37
N LEU A 49 4.99 -14.11 4.54
CA LEU A 49 4.71 -15.53 4.48
C LEU A 49 5.16 -16.21 5.77
N ASP A 50 6.35 -15.88 6.28
CA ASP A 50 6.85 -16.36 7.57
C ASP A 50 5.86 -16.05 8.69
N LYS A 51 5.32 -14.82 8.70
CA LYS A 51 4.34 -14.39 9.71
C LYS A 51 3.01 -15.11 9.58
N PHE A 52 2.54 -15.36 8.36
CA PHE A 52 1.31 -16.13 8.13
C PHE A 52 1.48 -17.60 8.53
N LEU A 53 2.62 -18.21 8.21
CA LEU A 53 2.94 -19.57 8.63
C LEU A 53 3.09 -19.67 10.15
N GLN A 54 3.73 -18.70 10.80
CA GLN A 54 3.78 -18.66 12.26
C GLN A 54 2.37 -18.54 12.88
N ALA A 55 1.47 -17.77 12.26
CA ALA A 55 0.10 -17.59 12.75
C ALA A 55 -0.74 -18.88 12.72
N THR A 56 -0.48 -19.81 11.78
CA THR A 56 -1.18 -21.11 11.77
C THR A 56 -0.79 -21.97 12.97
N VAL A 57 0.44 -21.81 13.47
CA VAL A 57 0.96 -22.52 14.66
C VAL A 57 0.49 -21.86 15.95
N THR A 58 0.51 -20.52 16.03
CA THR A 58 0.17 -19.80 17.27
C THR A 58 -1.32 -19.66 17.51
N THR A 59 -2.15 -19.71 16.46
CA THR A 59 -3.61 -19.57 16.56
C THR A 59 -4.35 -20.68 15.79
N PRO A 60 -4.13 -21.96 16.16
CA PRO A 60 -4.65 -23.09 15.41
C PRO A 60 -6.19 -23.07 15.38
N GLY A 61 -6.77 -23.36 14.22
CA GLY A 61 -8.22 -23.37 13.99
C GLY A 61 -8.82 -22.00 13.63
N THR A 62 -8.26 -20.89 14.12
CA THR A 62 -8.67 -19.53 13.73
C THR A 62 -7.93 -19.06 12.48
N PHE A 63 -6.61 -19.31 12.41
CA PHE A 63 -5.79 -19.01 11.24
C PHE A 63 -5.40 -20.34 10.56
N THR A 64 -5.78 -20.51 9.29
CA THR A 64 -5.67 -21.79 8.57
C THR A 64 -4.81 -21.60 7.33
N GLU A 65 -4.43 -22.70 6.67
CA GLU A 65 -3.70 -22.63 5.39
C GLU A 65 -4.46 -21.82 4.32
N ALA A 66 -5.79 -21.90 4.30
CA ALA A 66 -6.60 -21.08 3.41
C ALA A 66 -6.43 -19.57 3.68
N HIS A 67 -6.21 -19.18 4.94
CA HIS A 67 -5.91 -17.79 5.29
C HIS A 67 -4.48 -17.37 4.87
N VAL A 68 -3.51 -18.30 4.90
CA VAL A 68 -2.16 -18.07 4.36
C VAL A 68 -2.25 -17.80 2.86
N ASP A 69 -2.91 -18.69 2.11
CA ASP A 69 -3.04 -18.58 0.65
C ASP A 69 -3.78 -17.30 0.24
N MET A 70 -4.91 -17.02 0.91
CA MET A 70 -5.70 -15.82 0.66
C MET A 70 -4.92 -14.55 1.00
N GLY A 71 -4.25 -14.50 2.16
CA GLY A 71 -3.50 -13.34 2.61
C GLY A 71 -2.30 -13.05 1.71
N ALA A 72 -1.53 -14.07 1.33
CA ALA A 72 -0.39 -13.94 0.43
C ALA A 72 -0.84 -13.46 -0.96
N THR A 73 -1.88 -14.06 -1.52
CA THR A 73 -2.44 -13.67 -2.82
C THR A 73 -2.96 -12.23 -2.79
N ALA A 74 -3.72 -11.87 -1.75
CA ALA A 74 -4.24 -10.52 -1.58
C ALA A 74 -3.13 -9.47 -1.49
N ASN A 75 -2.05 -9.76 -0.77
CA ASN A 75 -0.89 -8.86 -0.68
C ASN A 75 -0.21 -8.65 -2.04
N ILE A 76 -0.03 -9.72 -2.83
CA ILE A 76 0.58 -9.62 -4.17
C ILE A 76 -0.30 -8.77 -5.08
N VAL A 77 -1.60 -9.06 -5.15
CA VAL A 77 -2.53 -8.32 -6.02
C VAL A 77 -2.62 -6.85 -5.60
N ALA A 78 -2.80 -6.58 -4.31
CA ALA A 78 -2.92 -5.23 -3.79
C ALA A 78 -1.65 -4.39 -3.94
N GLY A 79 -0.46 -5.03 -3.91
CA GLY A 79 0.81 -4.34 -4.03
C GLY A 79 1.32 -4.17 -5.47
N SER A 80 0.99 -5.10 -6.38
CA SER A 80 1.60 -5.13 -7.71
C SER A 80 0.99 -4.11 -8.66
N ASP A 81 -0.31 -4.23 -8.94
CA ASP A 81 -0.98 -3.44 -9.98
C ASP A 81 -1.01 -1.95 -9.63
N THR A 82 -1.28 -1.62 -8.36
CA THR A 82 -1.33 -0.22 -7.92
C THR A 82 0.04 0.44 -7.94
N THR A 83 1.10 -0.30 -7.61
CA THR A 83 2.47 0.23 -7.65
C THR A 83 2.93 0.43 -9.08
N ALA A 84 2.65 -0.54 -9.97
CA ALA A 84 2.94 -0.42 -11.40
C ALA A 84 2.23 0.80 -12.01
N ALA A 85 0.91 0.95 -11.76
CA ALA A 85 0.14 2.09 -12.23
C ALA A 85 0.66 3.43 -11.67
N SER A 86 1.02 3.46 -10.38
CA SER A 86 1.60 4.66 -9.74
C SER A 86 2.92 5.05 -10.38
N LEU A 87 3.82 4.08 -10.60
CA LEU A 87 5.11 4.34 -11.24
C LEU A 87 4.94 4.80 -12.69
N SER A 88 4.02 4.18 -13.44
CA SER A 88 3.68 4.63 -14.80
C SER A 88 3.17 6.07 -14.81
N ALA A 89 2.29 6.45 -13.88
CA ALA A 89 1.79 7.82 -13.76
C ALA A 89 2.91 8.83 -13.43
N ILE A 90 3.80 8.49 -12.50
CA ILE A 90 4.95 9.31 -12.12
C ILE A 90 5.88 9.52 -13.32
N LEU A 91 6.27 8.44 -14.00
CA LEU A 91 7.13 8.51 -15.18
C LEU A 91 6.47 9.27 -16.34
N TYR A 92 5.17 9.08 -16.55
CA TYR A 92 4.41 9.80 -17.55
C TYR A 92 4.48 11.31 -17.33
N HIS A 93 4.18 11.78 -16.11
CA HIS A 93 4.20 13.20 -15.81
C HIS A 93 5.62 13.79 -15.81
N LEU A 94 6.61 13.01 -15.36
CA LEU A 94 8.02 13.40 -15.48
C LEU A 94 8.41 13.66 -16.94
N LEU A 95 8.10 12.72 -17.84
CA LEU A 95 8.51 12.80 -19.24
C LEU A 95 7.72 13.83 -20.03
N ARG A 96 6.46 14.10 -19.65
CA ARG A 96 5.60 15.08 -20.32
C ARG A 96 5.89 16.52 -19.90
N ASN A 97 6.60 16.73 -18.80
CA ASN A 97 6.88 18.05 -18.24
C ASN A 97 8.40 18.31 -18.15
N PRO A 98 9.05 18.79 -19.24
CA PRO A 98 10.50 18.92 -19.31
C PRO A 98 11.07 19.93 -18.30
N GLY A 99 10.31 20.98 -17.95
CA GLY A 99 10.71 21.94 -16.92
C GLY A 99 10.88 21.30 -15.54
N PRO A 100 9.82 20.71 -14.96
CA PRO A 100 9.90 19.93 -13.73
C PRO A 100 10.96 18.81 -13.76
N LEU A 101 11.11 18.09 -14.87
CA LEU A 101 12.15 17.06 -14.99
C LEU A 101 13.57 17.65 -14.93
N SER A 102 13.81 18.77 -15.61
CA SER A 102 15.10 19.46 -15.57
C SER A 102 15.44 19.90 -14.15
N ARG A 103 14.46 20.49 -13.45
CA ARG A 103 14.62 20.90 -12.05
C ARG A 103 14.95 19.71 -11.16
N LEU A 104 14.21 18.60 -11.26
CA LEU A 104 14.46 17.40 -10.47
C LEU A 104 15.89 16.86 -10.68
N ARG A 105 16.38 16.87 -11.92
CA ARG A 105 17.76 16.45 -12.22
C ARG A 105 18.79 17.35 -11.56
N THR A 106 18.58 18.67 -11.61
CA THR A 106 19.43 19.64 -10.92
C THR A 106 19.42 19.42 -9.41
N ASP A 107 18.24 19.24 -8.81
CA ASP A 107 18.09 19.00 -7.38
C ASP A 107 18.84 17.73 -6.95
N ILE A 108 18.65 16.61 -7.65
CA ILE A 108 19.38 15.35 -7.39
C ILE A 108 20.90 15.54 -7.51
N ALA A 109 21.37 16.25 -8.54
CA ALA A 109 22.80 16.50 -8.75
C ALA A 109 23.43 17.41 -7.69
N SER A 110 22.63 18.26 -7.04
CA SER A 110 23.10 19.21 -6.02
C SER A 110 23.24 18.60 -4.62
N VAL A 111 22.70 17.41 -4.39
CA VAL A 111 22.62 16.76 -3.08
C VAL A 111 23.60 15.60 -3.01
N ASN A 112 24.34 15.50 -1.90
CA ASN A 112 25.17 14.34 -1.65
C ASN A 112 24.32 13.16 -1.13
N LEU A 113 24.11 12.17 -2.00
CA LEU A 113 23.36 10.94 -1.74
C LEU A 113 24.32 9.74 -1.71
N SER A 114 23.97 8.68 -0.98
CA SER A 114 24.63 7.38 -1.17
C SER A 114 24.33 6.81 -2.56
N SER A 115 25.11 5.81 -2.98
CA SER A 115 24.89 5.08 -4.23
C SER A 115 24.75 3.58 -3.95
N PRO A 116 23.52 3.00 -4.00
CA PRO A 116 22.24 3.67 -4.27
C PRO A 116 21.78 4.57 -3.10
N PRO A 117 20.92 5.58 -3.33
CA PRO A 117 20.36 6.41 -2.27
C PRO A 117 19.55 5.59 -1.27
N THR A 118 19.68 5.86 0.02
CA THR A 118 18.81 5.25 1.03
C THR A 118 17.40 5.87 0.99
N PHE A 119 16.41 5.14 1.49
CA PHE A 119 15.04 5.67 1.61
C PHE A 119 14.99 6.97 2.42
N SER A 120 15.70 7.01 3.55
CA SER A 120 15.75 8.19 4.42
C SER A 120 16.28 9.41 3.68
N GLU A 121 17.33 9.24 2.86
CA GLU A 121 17.88 10.32 2.05
C GLU A 121 16.92 10.80 0.98
N SER A 122 16.27 9.88 0.25
CA SER A 122 15.27 10.22 -0.75
C SER A 122 14.09 11.01 -0.17
N LYS A 123 13.71 10.74 1.08
CA LYS A 123 12.61 11.42 1.76
C LYS A 123 13.02 12.79 2.31
N THR A 124 14.21 12.89 2.90
CA THR A 124 14.64 14.09 3.65
C THR A 124 15.41 15.09 2.79
N LYS A 125 16.18 14.61 1.80
CA LYS A 125 17.08 15.44 1.00
C LYS A 125 16.51 15.79 -0.39
N LEU A 126 15.45 15.12 -0.85
CA LEU A 126 14.84 15.36 -2.16
C LEU A 126 13.36 15.81 -2.04
N PRO A 127 13.08 16.98 -1.44
CA PRO A 127 11.70 17.46 -1.26
C PRO A 127 10.95 17.66 -2.57
N TYR A 128 11.65 18.06 -3.64
CA TYR A 128 11.04 18.22 -4.95
C TYR A 128 10.62 16.87 -5.56
N LEU A 129 11.41 15.80 -5.37
CA LEU A 129 11.01 14.45 -5.76
C LEU A 129 9.70 14.03 -5.07
N GLN A 130 9.60 14.30 -3.76
CA GLN A 130 8.37 14.01 -3.00
C GLN A 130 7.18 14.78 -3.57
N ALA A 131 7.35 16.08 -3.83
CA ALA A 131 6.31 16.91 -4.45
C ALA A 131 5.89 16.39 -5.83
N MET A 132 6.83 15.92 -6.66
CA MET A 132 6.52 15.33 -7.97
C MET A 132 5.73 14.03 -7.85
N ILE A 133 6.08 13.16 -6.90
CA ILE A 133 5.33 11.93 -6.64
C ILE A 133 3.91 12.28 -6.18
N GLN A 134 3.78 13.19 -5.21
CA GLN A 134 2.48 13.62 -4.70
C GLN A 134 1.59 14.21 -5.80
N GLU A 135 2.14 15.10 -6.63
CA GLU A 135 1.41 15.73 -7.73
C GLU A 135 1.02 14.73 -8.83
N SER A 136 1.93 13.82 -9.18
CA SER A 136 1.66 12.79 -10.19
C SER A 136 0.48 11.92 -9.80
N LEU A 137 0.42 11.53 -8.52
CA LEU A 137 -0.63 10.67 -7.98
C LEU A 137 -1.89 11.44 -7.56
N CYS A 138 -1.82 12.77 -7.48
CA CYS A 138 -3.01 13.63 -7.42
C CYS A 138 -3.70 13.66 -8.78
N LEU A 139 -2.96 13.87 -9.87
CA LEU A 139 -3.52 13.93 -11.22
C LEU A 139 -3.81 12.56 -11.84
N HIS A 140 -3.13 11.51 -11.41
CA HIS A 140 -3.35 10.14 -11.89
C HIS A 140 -3.25 9.14 -10.72
N PRO A 141 -4.25 9.11 -9.82
CA PRO A 141 -4.28 8.12 -8.74
C PRO A 141 -4.43 6.70 -9.31
N ALA A 142 -3.61 5.76 -8.81
CA ALA A 142 -3.66 4.36 -9.23
C ALA A 142 -5.00 3.68 -8.94
N VAL A 143 -5.69 4.11 -7.89
CA VAL A 143 -7.05 3.67 -7.57
C VAL A 143 -8.00 4.85 -7.79
N GLY A 144 -8.68 4.82 -8.94
CA GLY A 144 -9.67 5.84 -9.33
C GLY A 144 -11.13 5.45 -9.07
N LEU A 145 -11.37 4.28 -8.46
CA LEU A 145 -12.71 3.81 -8.18
C LEU A 145 -13.31 4.51 -6.95
N PRO A 146 -14.63 4.73 -6.92
CA PRO A 146 -15.29 5.26 -5.74
C PRO A 146 -15.06 4.34 -4.54
N LEU A 147 -14.64 4.92 -3.41
CA LEU A 147 -14.46 4.18 -2.16
C LEU A 147 -15.81 4.02 -1.46
N VAL A 148 -16.56 2.98 -1.85
CA VAL A 148 -17.93 2.73 -1.39
C VAL A 148 -17.99 2.33 0.08
N LYS A 149 -18.95 2.89 0.80
CA LYS A 149 -19.40 2.49 2.14
C LYS A 149 -20.92 2.34 2.13
N VAL A 150 -21.42 1.40 2.94
CA VAL A 150 -22.85 1.20 3.13
C VAL A 150 -23.30 1.96 4.38
N VAL A 151 -24.33 2.79 4.24
CA VAL A 151 -24.95 3.51 5.35
C VAL A 151 -25.55 2.50 6.34
N PRO A 152 -25.30 2.65 7.66
CA PRO A 152 -25.75 1.68 8.66
C PRO A 152 -27.29 1.60 8.74
N PRO A 153 -27.86 0.51 9.28
CA PRO A 153 -29.31 0.27 9.26
C PRO A 153 -30.16 1.42 9.81
N GLN A 154 -29.67 2.13 10.83
CA GLN A 154 -30.34 3.28 11.44
C GLN A 154 -30.34 4.57 10.57
N GLY A 155 -29.74 4.54 9.38
CA GLY A 155 -29.49 5.72 8.56
C GLY A 155 -28.33 6.57 9.07
N ALA A 156 -27.98 7.60 8.31
CA ALA A 156 -26.98 8.58 8.72
C ALA A 156 -27.25 9.94 8.08
N GLU A 157 -26.95 11.02 8.81
CA GLU A 157 -26.87 12.36 8.25
C GLU A 157 -25.44 12.67 7.81
N MET A 158 -25.27 13.14 6.57
CA MET A 158 -23.99 13.57 6.02
C MET A 158 -24.21 14.91 5.30
N ASP A 159 -23.47 15.93 5.71
CA ASP A 159 -23.54 17.28 5.12
C ASP A 159 -24.98 17.84 5.06
N GLY A 160 -25.73 17.71 6.15
CA GLY A 160 -27.11 18.18 6.26
C GLY A 160 -28.14 17.38 5.46
N ARG A 161 -27.75 16.24 4.86
CA ARG A 161 -28.64 15.35 4.11
C ARG A 161 -28.79 14.01 4.83
N TRP A 162 -30.02 13.53 4.95
CA TRP A 162 -30.34 12.22 5.50
C TRP A 162 -30.21 11.13 4.44
N PHE A 163 -29.51 10.05 4.78
CA PHE A 163 -29.37 8.86 3.95
C PHE A 163 -29.97 7.65 4.66
N PRO A 164 -30.87 6.88 4.00
CA PRO A 164 -31.44 5.68 4.58
C PRO A 164 -30.42 4.56 4.69
N GLY A 165 -30.62 3.67 5.66
CA GLY A 165 -29.78 2.48 5.82
C GLY A 165 -29.76 1.61 4.58
N GLY A 166 -28.59 1.03 4.27
CA GLY A 166 -28.37 0.24 3.06
C GLY A 166 -27.98 1.06 1.83
N THR A 167 -27.98 2.40 1.90
CA THR A 167 -27.49 3.25 0.80
C THR A 167 -25.99 3.09 0.62
N GLU A 168 -25.53 2.90 -0.61
CA GLU A 168 -24.12 2.97 -0.96
C GLU A 168 -23.70 4.43 -1.18
N VAL A 169 -22.73 4.89 -0.40
CA VAL A 169 -22.11 6.22 -0.53
C VAL A 169 -20.64 6.07 -0.82
N ALA A 170 -20.13 6.87 -1.75
CA ALA A 170 -18.76 6.73 -2.19
C ALA A 170 -18.14 8.09 -2.49
N VAL A 171 -16.82 8.14 -2.32
CA VAL A 171 -16.02 9.30 -2.68
C VAL A 171 -15.08 8.89 -3.79
N ASN A 172 -15.04 9.67 -4.87
CA ASN A 172 -14.13 9.45 -5.98
C ASN A 172 -12.85 10.30 -5.77
N PRO A 173 -11.67 9.68 -5.60
CA PRO A 173 -10.41 10.40 -5.46
C PRO A 173 -10.14 11.37 -6.61
N TRP A 174 -10.44 10.98 -7.86
CA TRP A 174 -10.30 11.86 -9.01
C TRP A 174 -11.07 13.17 -8.81
N VAL A 175 -12.35 13.11 -8.47
CA VAL A 175 -13.17 14.32 -8.33
C VAL A 175 -12.60 15.27 -7.27
N ILE A 176 -12.13 14.73 -6.14
CA ILE A 176 -11.52 15.53 -5.08
C ILE A 176 -10.17 16.12 -5.51
N HIS A 177 -9.35 15.35 -6.22
CA HIS A 177 -8.03 15.78 -6.68
C HIS A 177 -8.07 16.88 -7.75
N TYR A 178 -9.22 17.08 -8.39
CA TYR A 178 -9.45 18.18 -9.34
C TYR A 178 -10.29 19.33 -8.77
N SER A 179 -10.64 19.30 -7.48
CA SER A 179 -11.37 20.40 -6.84
C SER A 179 -10.49 21.67 -6.76
N THR A 180 -10.94 22.74 -7.40
CA THR A 180 -10.25 24.04 -7.38
C THR A 180 -10.20 24.67 -6.00
N ASP A 181 -11.17 24.35 -5.13
CA ASP A 181 -11.23 24.84 -3.75
C ASP A 181 -10.06 24.29 -2.91
N ILE A 182 -9.61 23.07 -3.21
CA ILE A 182 -8.53 22.39 -2.48
C ILE A 182 -7.19 22.63 -3.17
N TRP A 183 -7.14 22.42 -4.48
CA TRP A 183 -5.87 22.37 -5.22
C TRP A 183 -5.49 23.70 -5.88
N GLY A 184 -6.42 24.65 -5.97
CA GLY A 184 -6.25 25.93 -6.66
C GLY A 184 -6.86 25.92 -8.07
N GLU A 185 -6.91 27.10 -8.71
CA GLU A 185 -7.48 27.26 -10.06
C GLU A 185 -6.76 26.41 -11.11
N ASP A 186 -5.50 26.09 -10.87
CA ASP A 186 -4.65 25.25 -11.70
C ASP A 186 -4.68 23.76 -11.28
N ALA A 187 -5.77 23.28 -10.66
CA ALA A 187 -5.93 21.89 -10.21
C ALA A 187 -5.70 20.85 -11.32
N TYR A 188 -5.91 21.22 -12.59
CA TYR A 188 -5.69 20.35 -13.75
C TYR A 188 -4.24 20.35 -14.27
N ALA A 189 -3.41 21.28 -13.80
CA ALA A 189 -2.04 21.43 -14.24
C ALA A 189 -1.09 20.60 -13.37
N PHE A 190 -0.09 19.97 -13.99
CA PHE A 190 1.00 19.32 -13.26
C PHE A 190 1.95 20.40 -12.71
N ARG A 191 1.83 20.71 -11.42
CA ARG A 191 2.63 21.73 -10.72
C ARG A 191 3.08 21.22 -9.35
N PRO A 192 4.19 20.45 -9.29
CA PRO A 192 4.78 19.97 -8.04
C PRO A 192 5.02 21.09 -7.01
N GLU A 193 5.32 22.30 -7.46
CA GLU A 193 5.56 23.48 -6.63
C GLU A 193 4.44 23.73 -5.61
N ARG A 194 3.19 23.40 -5.93
CA ARG A 194 2.05 23.61 -5.03
C ARG A 194 2.24 22.91 -3.68
N TRP A 195 2.90 21.76 -3.66
CA TRP A 195 3.17 20.99 -2.44
C TRP A 195 4.26 21.60 -1.57
N ILE A 196 5.22 22.30 -2.19
CA ILE A 196 6.31 22.98 -1.49
C ILE A 196 5.80 24.32 -0.95
N GLU A 197 5.12 25.08 -1.78
CA GLU A 197 4.50 26.35 -1.38
C GLU A 197 3.49 26.16 -0.26
N ALA A 198 2.67 25.09 -0.32
CA ALA A 198 1.71 24.79 0.75
C ALA A 198 2.40 24.49 2.09
N ARG A 199 3.63 23.96 2.08
CA ARG A 199 4.40 23.72 3.31
C ARG A 199 4.93 25.01 3.92
N THR A 200 5.22 26.03 3.12
CA THR A 200 5.84 27.28 3.57
C THR A 200 4.88 28.45 3.69
N ALA A 201 3.64 28.32 3.18
CA ALA A 201 2.64 29.38 3.09
C ALA A 201 2.35 30.11 4.41
N ASP A 202 2.41 29.41 5.55
CA ASP A 202 2.09 29.98 6.87
C ASP A 202 3.34 30.36 7.69
N GLY A 203 4.51 30.42 7.06
CA GLY A 203 5.79 30.70 7.74
C GLY A 203 6.25 29.60 8.70
N LYS A 204 5.56 28.44 8.70
CA LYS A 204 5.88 27.23 9.45
C LYS A 204 5.83 26.05 8.50
N ASP A 205 6.85 25.19 8.54
CA ASP A 205 6.84 23.94 7.77
C ASP A 205 5.61 23.09 8.17
N GLY A 206 4.83 22.68 7.18
CA GLY A 206 3.58 21.95 7.42
C GLY A 206 2.42 22.82 7.88
N GLY A 207 2.32 24.07 7.38
CA GLY A 207 1.21 24.98 7.63
C GLY A 207 -0.19 24.40 7.32
N ARG A 208 -1.23 25.17 7.66
CA ARG A 208 -2.64 24.83 7.50
C ARG A 208 -2.96 24.34 6.09
N ARG A 209 -2.45 25.03 5.06
CA ARG A 209 -2.70 24.65 3.65
C ARG A 209 -2.14 23.26 3.34
N SER A 210 -0.90 22.97 3.75
CA SER A 210 -0.31 21.65 3.61
C SER A 210 -1.13 20.58 4.34
N ALA A 211 -1.59 20.86 5.56
CA ALA A 211 -2.43 19.92 6.32
C ALA A 211 -3.77 19.64 5.62
N GLU A 212 -4.44 20.67 5.08
CA GLU A 212 -5.68 20.54 4.32
C GLU A 212 -5.47 19.71 3.04
N MET A 213 -4.43 20.00 2.25
CA MET A 213 -4.10 19.24 1.05
C MET A 213 -3.77 17.77 1.35
N ASN A 214 -2.96 17.50 2.39
CA ASN A 214 -2.62 16.13 2.78
C ASN A 214 -3.84 15.35 3.27
N LYS A 215 -4.81 16.01 3.92
CA LYS A 215 -6.08 15.40 4.34
C LYS A 215 -6.94 15.00 3.13
N MET A 216 -6.90 15.79 2.06
CA MET A 216 -7.67 15.55 0.83
C MET A 216 -6.91 14.72 -0.20
N TRP A 217 -5.64 14.38 0.06
CA TRP A 217 -4.85 13.49 -0.77
C TRP A 217 -5.22 12.01 -0.55
N MET A 218 -6.38 11.64 -1.09
CA MET A 218 -7.04 10.34 -0.89
C MET A 218 -6.45 9.14 -1.66
N LEU A 219 -5.18 9.18 -2.07
CA LEU A 219 -4.54 8.08 -2.80
C LEU A 219 -4.64 6.72 -2.06
N PHE A 220 -4.55 6.75 -0.74
CA PHE A 220 -4.59 5.56 0.13
C PHE A 220 -5.93 5.41 0.87
N GLY A 221 -6.96 6.16 0.46
CA GLY A 221 -8.21 6.27 1.21
C GLY A 221 -8.05 7.01 2.55
N LEU A 222 -9.13 7.04 3.34
CA LEU A 222 -9.21 7.74 4.62
C LEU A 222 -9.96 6.92 5.69
N GLY A 223 -9.66 7.22 6.96
CA GLY A 223 -10.34 6.64 8.11
C GLY A 223 -9.90 5.21 8.43
N SER A 224 -10.82 4.41 9.01
CA SER A 224 -10.54 3.06 9.51
C SER A 224 -10.14 2.03 8.44
N ARG A 225 -10.31 2.35 7.15
CA ARG A 225 -9.94 1.51 6.01
C ARG A 225 -8.85 2.14 5.14
N THR A 226 -8.02 3.01 5.74
CA THR A 226 -6.82 3.53 5.05
C THR A 226 -5.92 2.36 4.65
N CYS A 227 -5.35 2.43 3.44
CA CYS A 227 -4.51 1.38 2.89
C CYS A 227 -3.34 1.04 3.83
N ILE A 228 -3.25 -0.24 4.21
CA ILE A 228 -2.18 -0.76 5.07
C ILE A 228 -0.81 -0.77 4.36
N GLY A 229 -0.82 -0.82 3.02
CA GLY A 229 0.38 -0.77 2.18
C GLY A 229 0.94 0.63 1.95
N LYS A 230 0.33 1.68 2.52
CA LYS A 230 0.77 3.08 2.34
C LYS A 230 2.26 3.24 2.59
N ASN A 231 2.77 2.63 3.65
CA ASN A 231 4.18 2.76 4.03
C ASN A 231 5.13 1.92 3.17
N VAL A 232 4.63 0.97 2.38
CA VAL A 232 5.44 0.15 1.46
C VAL A 232 5.53 0.82 0.08
N VAL A 233 4.45 1.45 -0.36
CA VAL A 233 4.41 2.20 -1.64
C VAL A 233 5.04 3.59 -1.51
N SER A 234 4.95 4.19 -0.32
CA SER A 234 5.56 5.50 -0.03
C SER A 234 6.97 5.37 0.58
N SER A 235 7.50 4.15 0.68
CA SER A 235 8.89 3.85 1.07
C SER A 235 9.83 3.73 -0.11
#